data_AF-A0A7V4AM09-F1
#
_entry.id   AF-A0A7V4AM09-F1
#
_cell.length_a   1.000
_cell.length_b   1.000
_cell.length_c   1.000
_cell.angle_alpha   90.00
_cell.angle_beta   90.00
_cell.angle_gamma   90.00
#
_symmetry.space_group_name_H-M   'P 1'
#
loop_
_entity.id
_entity.type
_entity.pdbx_description
1 polymer ?
#
loop_
_entity_poly.entity_id
_entity_poly.type
_entity_poly.pdbx_seq_one_letter_code
_entity_poly.pdbx_strand_id
1 'polypeptide(L)'
;LEAQSPTLRQGPFSLQLSLQAGRYLAETNPLNRSARALGSYAEAGRALLAHSESLALTPWPGASLRAENRFLGYYYTTQNPDGEPERQVDWITTASLRQSLGGFSMEVGYARSVQEGETPFRFDALPQRRSHQATLSLGFQEKPFLLSLKAGRDLEVGRYLPLEAQAALQDQGYALTLAHRRGLEGEGPLETRLEGSLTPYPFSLRASLRYDHTKALFDPLLLQAGYALPGGSLNLAHRHDLNGQGALTTDLTYALREGTNAYTLQGRRDWQQNTLALQGQAILGPQSLSLQATWDPKALAYALGYRTGVAPGPLWDLQLTGRYQEGFRATNLRLGLTQALPEVGFRLNANLHLPEAEDGDIYLKDATFSGGMELWKPVPADEAGEGAIPGLSLSGSLTYTRKAGTPEGYSLALRNFGPTFTFLGRENTKLHLSALLTQDLPGTPLKPRFLLVLDRCCWALRFTLDAQKGAVGLAFLYGGQAAGLLLSEEGVRLGGAP
;
A
#
# COMPACT_ATOMS: atom_id res chain seq x y z
N LEU A 1 -21.72 31.45 -9.77
CA LEU A 1 -22.38 31.13 -11.04
C LEU A 1 -21.68 29.92 -11.63
N GLU A 2 -22.42 28.87 -11.93
CA GLU A 2 -21.90 27.72 -12.66
C GLU A 2 -22.89 27.39 -13.77
N ALA A 3 -22.41 27.38 -15.01
CA ALA A 3 -23.19 27.11 -16.19
C ALA A 3 -22.43 26.11 -17.06
N GLN A 4 -23.13 25.08 -17.52
CA GLN A 4 -22.59 24.09 -18.44
C GLN A 4 -23.60 23.88 -19.57
N SER A 5 -23.13 23.94 -20.81
CA SER A 5 -23.99 23.60 -21.94
C SER A 5 -24.23 22.08 -21.98
N PRO A 6 -25.36 21.62 -22.54
CA PRO A 6 -25.41 20.25 -23.04
C PRO A 6 -24.31 20.03 -24.09
N THR A 7 -23.97 18.78 -24.37
CA THR A 7 -23.08 18.45 -25.48
C THR A 7 -23.81 18.76 -26.79
N LEU A 8 -23.39 19.84 -27.45
CA LEU A 8 -23.88 20.23 -28.77
C LEU A 8 -23.24 19.31 -29.81
N ARG A 9 -24.04 18.74 -30.70
CA ARG A 9 -23.56 17.84 -31.76
C ARG A 9 -24.02 18.35 -33.11
N GLN A 10 -23.09 18.45 -34.06
CA GLN A 10 -23.37 18.74 -35.46
C GLN A 10 -22.65 17.70 -36.33
N GLY A 11 -23.37 16.64 -36.68
CA GLY A 11 -22.79 15.50 -37.39
C GLY A 11 -21.63 14.87 -36.59
N PRO A 12 -20.42 14.73 -37.17
CA PRO A 12 -19.26 14.13 -36.51
C PRO A 12 -18.56 15.06 -35.50
N PHE A 13 -18.99 16.33 -35.42
CA PHE A 13 -18.44 17.32 -34.49
C PHE A 13 -19.27 17.38 -33.20
N SER A 14 -18.61 17.50 -32.06
CA SER A 14 -19.25 17.80 -30.79
C SER A 14 -18.52 18.89 -30.02
N LEU A 15 -19.30 19.72 -29.31
CA LEU A 15 -18.84 20.84 -28.51
C LEU A 15 -19.52 20.81 -27.14
N GLN A 16 -18.74 21.02 -26.09
CA GLN A 16 -19.26 21.24 -24.74
C GLN A 16 -18.57 22.46 -24.14
N LEU A 17 -19.37 23.36 -23.57
CA LEU A 17 -18.92 24.61 -22.97
C LEU A 17 -19.22 24.61 -21.48
N SER A 18 -18.34 25.18 -20.67
CA SER A 18 -18.66 25.52 -19.28
C SER A 18 -18.09 26.89 -18.90
N LEU A 19 -18.82 27.56 -18.02
CA LEU A 19 -18.45 28.82 -17.39
C LEU A 19 -18.73 28.72 -15.89
N GLN A 20 -17.69 28.86 -15.09
CA GLN A 20 -17.82 29.03 -13.65
C GLN A 20 -17.27 30.40 -13.28
N ALA A 21 -18.10 31.25 -12.68
CA ALA A 21 -17.69 32.58 -12.22
C ALA A 21 -18.06 32.75 -10.75
N GLY A 22 -17.13 33.29 -9.97
CA GLY A 22 -17.33 33.48 -8.53
C GLY A 22 -16.31 34.42 -7.93
N ARG A 23 -16.54 34.78 -6.67
CA ARG A 23 -15.61 35.53 -5.83
C ARG A 23 -14.93 34.53 -4.91
N TYR A 24 -13.60 34.54 -4.89
CA TYR A 24 -12.79 33.58 -4.16
C TYR A 24 -11.88 34.31 -3.18
N LEU A 25 -11.81 33.79 -1.95
CA LEU A 25 -10.85 34.18 -0.93
C LEU A 25 -9.99 32.96 -0.62
N ALA A 26 -8.70 33.02 -0.94
CA ALA A 26 -7.81 31.87 -0.82
C ALA A 26 -6.35 32.28 -0.66
N GLU A 27 -5.50 31.29 -0.37
CA GLU A 27 -4.06 31.48 -0.23
C GLU A 27 -3.45 31.96 -1.55
N THR A 28 -2.62 33.00 -1.46
CA THR A 28 -1.95 33.58 -2.62
C THR A 28 -0.89 32.63 -3.18
N ASN A 29 -0.70 32.64 -4.50
CA ASN A 29 0.39 31.89 -5.13
C ASN A 29 1.76 32.48 -4.75
N PRO A 30 2.59 31.79 -3.94
CA PRO A 30 3.87 32.34 -3.49
C PRO A 30 4.88 32.49 -4.63
N LEU A 31 4.67 31.83 -5.77
CA LEU A 31 5.56 31.91 -6.94
C LEU A 31 5.28 33.16 -7.79
N ASN A 32 4.06 33.71 -7.73
CA ASN A 32 3.67 34.90 -8.48
C ASN A 32 4.01 36.18 -7.70
N ARG A 33 4.70 37.13 -8.35
CA ARG A 33 5.15 38.39 -7.73
C ARG A 33 3.99 39.33 -7.36
N SER A 34 2.98 39.47 -8.21
CA SER A 34 1.78 40.29 -7.92
C SER A 34 0.94 39.66 -6.81
N ALA A 35 0.77 38.34 -6.84
CA ALA A 35 0.07 37.61 -5.78
C ALA A 35 0.70 37.84 -4.40
N ARG A 36 2.04 37.83 -4.29
CA ARG A 36 2.75 38.12 -3.03
C ARG A 36 2.48 39.52 -2.49
N ALA A 37 2.22 40.51 -3.35
CA ALA A 37 1.92 41.87 -2.92
C ALA A 37 0.53 41.99 -2.27
N LEU A 38 -0.37 41.02 -2.50
CA LEU A 38 -1.72 40.99 -1.93
C LEU A 38 -1.76 40.40 -0.50
N GLY A 39 -0.65 39.88 0.02
CA GLY A 39 -0.57 39.25 1.34
C GLY A 39 -0.55 37.71 1.25
N SER A 40 -0.84 37.01 2.36
CA SER A 40 -0.90 35.54 2.39
C SER A 40 -2.23 34.98 1.88
N TYR A 41 -3.29 35.81 1.93
CA TYR A 41 -4.60 35.53 1.39
C TYR A 41 -5.03 36.72 0.54
N ALA A 42 -5.59 36.44 -0.63
CA ALA A 42 -6.15 37.46 -1.51
C ALA A 42 -7.59 37.14 -1.83
N GLU A 43 -8.32 38.19 -2.18
CA GLU A 43 -9.68 38.09 -2.66
C GLU A 43 -9.73 38.55 -4.11
N ALA A 44 -10.27 37.71 -4.99
CA ALA A 44 -10.42 38.03 -6.40
C ALA A 44 -11.70 37.40 -6.98
N GLY A 45 -12.33 38.13 -7.90
CA GLY A 45 -13.22 37.52 -8.87
C GLY A 45 -12.43 36.61 -9.81
N ARG A 46 -12.96 35.42 -10.06
CA ARG A 46 -12.41 34.41 -10.97
C ARG A 46 -13.50 33.94 -11.93
N ALA A 47 -13.17 33.89 -13.21
CA ALA A 47 -13.96 33.23 -14.25
C ALA A 47 -13.15 32.08 -14.85
N LEU A 48 -13.71 30.88 -14.82
CA LEU A 48 -13.20 29.68 -15.46
C LEU A 48 -14.04 29.42 -16.72
N LEU A 49 -13.40 29.56 -17.87
CA LEU A 49 -13.96 29.20 -19.16
C LEU A 49 -13.37 27.86 -19.59
N ALA A 50 -14.21 26.86 -19.85
CA ALA A 50 -13.75 25.63 -20.47
C ALA A 50 -14.54 25.33 -21.75
N HIS A 51 -13.85 24.78 -22.74
CA HIS A 51 -14.50 24.13 -23.87
C HIS A 51 -13.77 22.87 -24.27
N SER A 52 -14.55 21.87 -24.68
CA SER A 52 -14.04 20.65 -25.30
C SER A 52 -14.73 20.45 -26.64
N GLU A 53 -13.93 20.37 -27.68
CA GLU A 53 -14.34 20.09 -29.04
C GLU A 53 -13.80 18.71 -29.42
N SER A 54 -14.61 17.90 -30.09
CA SER A 54 -14.14 16.68 -30.71
C SER A 54 -14.74 16.50 -32.10
N LEU A 55 -13.95 15.93 -32.98
CA LEU A 55 -14.29 15.62 -34.36
C LEU A 55 -13.84 14.19 -34.63
N ALA A 56 -14.75 13.32 -35.04
CA ALA A 56 -14.41 11.96 -35.45
C ALA A 56 -15.19 11.61 -36.73
N LEU A 57 -14.47 11.48 -37.85
CA LEU A 57 -15.08 11.09 -39.12
C LEU A 57 -14.20 10.15 -39.92
N THR A 58 -14.86 9.44 -40.84
CA THR A 58 -14.23 8.55 -41.81
C THR A 58 -14.47 9.13 -43.21
N PRO A 59 -13.58 10.01 -43.71
CA PRO A 59 -13.85 10.80 -44.90
C PRO A 59 -13.93 9.94 -46.18
N TRP A 60 -13.24 8.79 -46.20
CA TRP A 60 -13.35 7.76 -47.23
C TRP A 60 -12.94 6.39 -46.65
N PRO A 61 -13.14 5.26 -47.38
CA PRO A 61 -12.81 3.94 -46.87
C PRO A 61 -11.35 3.81 -46.42
N GLY A 62 -11.16 3.30 -45.20
CA GLY A 62 -9.84 3.15 -44.58
C GLY A 62 -9.23 4.45 -44.04
N ALA A 63 -9.84 5.62 -44.25
CA ALA A 63 -9.40 6.86 -43.63
C ALA A 63 -10.16 7.15 -42.34
N SER A 64 -9.46 7.61 -41.31
CA SER A 64 -10.03 8.15 -40.08
C SER A 64 -9.35 9.46 -39.73
N LEU A 65 -10.15 10.52 -39.58
CA LEU A 65 -9.73 11.81 -39.05
C LEU A 65 -10.30 11.97 -37.65
N ARG A 66 -9.42 12.21 -36.68
CA ARG A 66 -9.77 12.53 -35.30
C ARG A 66 -9.14 13.86 -34.93
N ALA A 67 -9.91 14.75 -34.31
CA ALA A 67 -9.36 15.95 -33.71
C ALA A 67 -10.04 16.22 -32.37
N GLU A 68 -9.26 16.64 -31.39
CA GLU A 68 -9.74 17.03 -30.08
C GLU A 68 -9.09 18.35 -29.69
N ASN A 69 -9.88 19.25 -29.13
CA ASN A 69 -9.40 20.52 -28.63
C ASN A 69 -10.03 20.77 -27.26
N ARG A 70 -9.19 20.81 -26.21
CA ARG A 70 -9.59 21.09 -24.83
C ARG A 70 -8.92 22.38 -24.40
N PHE A 71 -9.74 23.34 -24.01
CA PHE A 71 -9.30 24.61 -23.47
C PHE A 71 -9.83 24.80 -22.06
N LEU A 72 -8.98 25.32 -21.20
CA LEU A 72 -9.31 25.74 -19.85
C LEU A 72 -8.62 27.08 -19.59
N GLY A 73 -9.39 28.14 -19.39
CA GLY A 73 -8.89 29.48 -19.14
C GLY A 73 -9.42 29.99 -17.80
N TYR A 74 -8.51 30.36 -16.92
CA TYR A 74 -8.76 31.01 -15.65
C TYR A 74 -8.46 32.49 -15.82
N TYR A 75 -9.44 33.33 -15.54
CA TYR A 75 -9.33 34.79 -15.66
C TYR A 75 -9.63 35.42 -14.32
N TYR A 76 -8.78 36.34 -13.89
CA TYR A 76 -8.89 36.97 -12.59
C TYR A 76 -9.10 38.47 -12.73
N THR A 77 -9.74 39.04 -11.71
CA THR A 77 -9.92 40.50 -11.58
C THR A 77 -8.67 41.21 -11.07
N THR A 78 -7.68 40.45 -10.58
CA THR A 78 -6.35 40.92 -10.18
C THR A 78 -5.49 41.25 -11.40
N GLN A 79 -4.44 42.05 -11.18
CA GLN A 79 -3.56 42.54 -12.23
C GLN A 79 -2.10 42.20 -11.92
N ASN A 80 -1.36 41.93 -12.98
CA ASN A 80 0.09 41.85 -12.98
C ASN A 80 0.71 43.23 -12.68
N PRO A 81 2.00 43.29 -12.30
CA PRO A 81 2.68 44.57 -12.07
C PRO A 81 2.66 45.52 -13.28
N ASP A 82 2.52 44.98 -14.49
CA ASP A 82 2.46 45.72 -15.74
C ASP A 82 1.03 46.22 -16.08
N GLY A 83 0.05 45.97 -15.20
CA GLY A 83 -1.35 46.41 -15.34
C GLY A 83 -2.25 45.46 -16.15
N GLU A 84 -1.69 44.39 -16.73
CA GLU A 84 -2.49 43.38 -17.44
C GLU A 84 -3.27 42.49 -16.47
N PRO A 85 -4.53 42.13 -16.76
CA PRO A 85 -5.28 41.17 -15.96
C PRO A 85 -4.59 39.81 -15.87
N GLU A 86 -4.55 39.25 -14.66
CA GLU A 86 -4.01 37.90 -14.44
C GLU A 86 -4.88 36.86 -15.16
N ARG A 87 -4.23 35.97 -15.92
CA ARG A 87 -4.87 34.82 -16.55
C ARG A 87 -3.96 33.60 -16.49
N GLN A 88 -4.56 32.43 -16.41
CA GLN A 88 -3.88 31.16 -16.60
C GLN A 88 -4.62 30.34 -17.64
N VAL A 89 -3.90 29.67 -18.53
CA VAL A 89 -4.48 28.86 -19.61
C VAL A 89 -3.85 27.48 -19.61
N ASP A 90 -4.67 26.46 -19.76
CA ASP A 90 -4.31 25.08 -20.08
C ASP A 90 -5.06 24.67 -21.35
N TRP A 91 -4.30 24.48 -22.43
CA TRP A 91 -4.83 24.27 -23.77
C TRP A 91 -4.14 23.08 -24.43
N ILE A 92 -4.93 22.08 -24.80
CA ILE A 92 -4.48 20.89 -25.53
C ILE A 92 -5.25 20.80 -26.84
N THR A 93 -4.52 20.63 -27.95
CA THR A 93 -5.10 20.34 -29.27
C THR A 93 -4.40 19.12 -29.84
N THR A 94 -5.16 18.12 -30.26
CA THR A 94 -4.66 16.95 -30.98
C THR A 94 -5.44 16.78 -32.28
N ALA A 95 -4.76 16.39 -33.34
CA ALA A 95 -5.40 16.01 -34.59
C ALA A 95 -4.61 14.87 -35.22
N SER A 96 -5.28 13.84 -35.72
CA SER A 96 -4.65 12.78 -36.49
C SER A 96 -5.49 12.38 -37.69
N LEU A 97 -4.81 12.24 -38.83
CA LEU A 97 -5.36 11.67 -40.06
C LEU A 97 -4.64 10.35 -40.32
N ARG A 98 -5.38 9.26 -40.23
CA ARG A 98 -4.87 7.91 -40.52
C ARG A 98 -5.50 7.36 -41.77
N GLN A 99 -4.70 6.78 -42.65
CA GLN A 99 -5.12 5.96 -43.79
C GLN A 99 -4.67 4.52 -43.56
N SER A 100 -5.58 3.55 -43.68
CA SER A 100 -5.27 2.11 -43.72
C SER A 100 -5.55 1.55 -45.12
N LEU A 101 -4.62 0.77 -45.65
CA LEU A 101 -4.68 0.10 -46.95
C LEU A 101 -4.25 -1.36 -46.75
N GLY A 102 -5.19 -2.21 -46.36
CA GLY A 102 -4.88 -3.59 -45.96
C GLY A 102 -3.95 -3.61 -44.74
N GLY A 103 -2.80 -4.26 -44.87
CA GLY A 103 -1.76 -4.31 -43.84
C GLY A 103 -1.00 -2.99 -43.65
N PHE A 104 -1.02 -2.08 -44.63
CA PHE A 104 -0.30 -0.80 -44.53
C PHE A 104 -1.15 0.27 -43.85
N SER A 105 -0.51 1.14 -43.08
CA SER A 105 -1.13 2.35 -42.57
C SER A 105 -0.16 3.53 -42.53
N MET A 106 -0.70 4.71 -42.73
CA MET A 106 0.00 5.98 -42.60
C MET A 106 -0.82 6.88 -41.68
N GLU A 107 -0.17 7.54 -40.73
CA GLU A 107 -0.81 8.47 -39.82
C GLU A 107 0.00 9.77 -39.73
N VAL A 108 -0.66 10.88 -40.01
CA VAL A 108 -0.14 12.23 -39.74
C VAL A 108 -0.80 12.72 -38.48
N GLY A 109 0.01 13.12 -37.50
CA GLY A 109 -0.42 13.61 -36.21
C GLY A 109 0.04 15.04 -35.95
N TYR A 110 -0.78 15.80 -35.25
CA TYR A 110 -0.46 17.10 -34.69
C TYR A 110 -0.86 17.09 -33.22
N ALA A 111 0.04 17.53 -32.35
CA ALA A 111 -0.20 17.66 -30.93
C ALA A 111 0.36 18.99 -30.43
N ARG A 112 -0.48 19.73 -29.71
CA ARG A 112 -0.16 20.99 -29.08
C ARG A 112 -0.61 20.95 -27.64
N SER A 113 0.28 21.32 -26.72
CA SER A 113 -0.04 21.49 -25.30
C SER A 113 0.62 22.78 -24.83
N VAL A 114 -0.20 23.70 -24.32
CA VAL A 114 0.21 25.00 -23.81
C VAL A 114 -0.38 25.20 -22.42
N GLN A 115 0.49 25.45 -21.45
CA GLN A 115 0.17 25.93 -20.12
C GLN A 115 0.95 27.21 -19.90
N GLU A 116 0.24 28.32 -19.77
CA GLU A 116 0.83 29.65 -19.69
C GLU A 116 0.05 30.56 -18.73
N GLY A 117 0.66 31.70 -18.41
CA GLY A 117 0.06 32.73 -17.57
C GLY A 117 0.35 32.57 -16.09
N GLU A 118 -0.32 33.41 -15.30
CA GLU A 118 -0.13 33.59 -13.86
C GLU A 118 -1.48 33.59 -13.15
N THR A 119 -1.45 33.27 -11.86
CA THR A 119 -2.65 33.20 -11.02
C THR A 119 -2.38 33.87 -9.68
N PRO A 120 -3.37 34.57 -9.10
CA PRO A 120 -3.26 35.08 -7.74
C PRO A 120 -3.32 33.95 -6.72
N PHE A 121 -3.87 32.77 -7.06
CA PHE A 121 -4.19 31.72 -6.09
C PHE A 121 -3.28 30.50 -6.21
N ARG A 122 -2.89 29.95 -5.06
CA ARG A 122 -2.03 28.76 -5.00
C ARG A 122 -2.68 27.51 -5.61
N PHE A 123 -4.01 27.37 -5.49
CA PHE A 123 -4.73 26.16 -5.92
C PHE A 123 -4.90 26.04 -7.44
N ASP A 124 -4.80 27.14 -8.18
CA ASP A 124 -4.90 27.13 -9.64
C ASP A 124 -3.52 27.05 -10.31
N ALA A 125 -2.42 27.17 -9.55
CA ALA A 125 -1.08 27.27 -10.10
C ALA A 125 -0.66 26.02 -10.91
N LEU A 126 -0.58 26.17 -12.23
CA LEU A 126 -0.05 25.17 -13.16
C LEU A 126 1.42 25.46 -13.52
N PRO A 127 2.24 24.42 -13.73
CA PRO A 127 3.57 24.59 -14.29
C PRO A 127 3.48 25.10 -15.74
N GLN A 128 4.40 25.96 -16.15
CA GLN A 128 4.48 26.38 -17.54
C GLN A 128 4.89 25.20 -18.42
N ARG A 129 4.20 25.04 -19.54
CA ARG A 129 4.44 23.97 -20.50
C ARG A 129 4.13 24.49 -21.89
N ARG A 130 5.01 24.23 -22.85
CA ARG A 130 4.73 24.55 -24.24
C ARG A 130 5.37 23.51 -25.12
N SER A 131 4.55 22.75 -25.82
CA SER A 131 5.00 21.69 -26.73
C SER A 131 4.10 21.66 -27.94
N HIS A 132 4.67 21.86 -29.12
CA HIS A 132 3.99 21.65 -30.40
C HIS A 132 4.75 20.62 -31.20
N GLN A 133 4.07 19.60 -31.69
CA GLN A 133 4.68 18.49 -32.41
C GLN A 133 3.84 18.12 -33.61
N ALA A 134 4.50 17.88 -34.74
CA ALA A 134 3.93 17.20 -35.89
C ALA A 134 4.62 15.84 -36.04
N THR A 135 3.86 14.77 -36.25
CA THR A 135 4.38 13.41 -36.37
C THR A 135 3.89 12.75 -37.64
N LEU A 136 4.73 11.91 -38.23
CA LEU A 136 4.38 11.01 -39.32
C LEU A 136 4.71 9.59 -38.87
N SER A 137 3.72 8.71 -38.90
CA SER A 137 3.87 7.29 -38.60
C SER A 137 3.50 6.46 -39.82
N LEU A 138 4.35 5.52 -40.18
CA LEU A 138 4.10 4.47 -41.18
C LEU A 138 4.06 3.14 -40.44
N GLY A 139 3.11 2.30 -40.80
CA GLY A 139 2.95 0.97 -40.22
C GLY A 139 2.65 -0.06 -41.30
N PHE A 140 3.17 -1.26 -41.12
CA PHE A 140 2.77 -2.46 -41.85
C PHE A 140 2.45 -3.54 -40.83
N GLN A 141 1.27 -4.13 -40.91
CA GLN A 141 0.82 -5.16 -39.99
C GLN A 141 0.13 -6.28 -40.79
N GLU A 142 0.84 -7.39 -40.92
CA GLU A 142 0.33 -8.62 -41.52
C GLU A 142 0.92 -9.78 -40.72
N LYS A 143 0.09 -10.48 -39.95
CA LYS A 143 0.57 -11.51 -39.02
C LYS A 143 1.45 -12.54 -39.75
N PRO A 144 2.63 -12.89 -39.20
CA PRO A 144 3.14 -12.52 -37.88
C PRO A 144 3.96 -11.21 -37.85
N PHE A 145 4.08 -10.48 -38.95
CA PHE A 145 4.95 -9.31 -39.07
C PHE A 145 4.26 -8.01 -38.67
N LEU A 146 5.00 -7.17 -37.94
CA LEU A 146 4.66 -5.77 -37.69
C LEU A 146 5.90 -4.92 -37.91
N LEU A 147 5.79 -3.90 -38.76
CA LEU A 147 6.81 -2.90 -38.97
C LEU A 147 6.20 -1.55 -38.65
N SER A 148 6.92 -0.68 -37.94
CA SER A 148 6.53 0.71 -37.75
C SER A 148 7.73 1.63 -37.91
N LEU A 149 7.47 2.80 -38.45
CA LEU A 149 8.43 3.88 -38.58
C LEU A 149 7.73 5.16 -38.17
N LYS A 150 8.28 5.89 -37.21
CA LYS A 150 7.73 7.15 -36.72
C LYS A 150 8.80 8.21 -36.74
N ALA A 151 8.45 9.35 -37.33
CA ALA A 151 9.26 10.54 -37.34
C ALA A 151 8.41 11.73 -36.89
N GLY A 152 9.04 12.83 -36.54
CA GLY A 152 8.30 14.04 -36.25
C GLY A 152 9.18 15.26 -36.15
N ARG A 153 8.56 16.39 -35.84
CA ARG A 153 9.21 17.68 -35.66
C ARG A 153 8.58 18.39 -34.48
N ASP A 154 9.43 18.86 -33.58
CA ASP A 154 9.06 19.86 -32.59
C ASP A 154 8.93 21.22 -33.30
N LEU A 155 7.73 21.76 -33.31
CA LEU A 155 7.40 23.00 -34.00
C LEU A 155 7.70 24.24 -33.13
N GLU A 156 7.94 24.08 -31.83
CA GLU A 156 8.37 25.19 -30.97
C GLU A 156 9.85 25.47 -31.16
N VAL A 157 10.69 24.42 -31.12
CA VAL A 157 12.14 24.56 -31.26
C VAL A 157 12.57 24.47 -32.73
N GLY A 158 11.70 23.98 -33.61
CA GLY A 158 11.97 23.79 -35.03
C GLY A 158 12.82 22.56 -35.34
N ARG A 159 13.05 21.67 -34.37
CA ARG A 159 13.94 20.52 -34.45
C ARG A 159 13.22 19.22 -34.79
N TYR A 160 13.89 18.30 -35.47
CA TYR A 160 13.37 16.97 -35.70
C TYR A 160 13.33 16.14 -34.41
N LEU A 161 12.22 15.43 -34.20
CA LEU A 161 12.15 14.37 -33.20
C LEU A 161 12.97 13.17 -33.69
N PRO A 162 13.49 12.33 -32.78
CA PRO A 162 14.18 11.11 -33.18
C PRO A 162 13.32 10.22 -34.09
N LEU A 163 13.96 9.62 -35.09
CA LEU A 163 13.37 8.58 -35.91
C LEU A 163 13.27 7.30 -35.07
N GLU A 164 12.07 6.77 -34.92
CA GLU A 164 11.77 5.52 -34.22
C GLU A 164 11.38 4.46 -35.25
N ALA A 165 12.13 3.38 -35.32
CA ALA A 165 11.83 2.23 -36.16
C ALA A 165 11.59 1.00 -35.29
N GLN A 166 10.56 0.21 -35.59
CA GLN A 166 10.28 -1.05 -34.93
C GLN A 166 10.02 -2.12 -35.98
N ALA A 167 10.62 -3.28 -35.79
CA ALA A 167 10.29 -4.50 -36.51
C ALA A 167 9.95 -5.58 -35.49
N ALA A 168 8.81 -6.24 -35.67
CA ALA A 168 8.35 -7.29 -34.80
C ALA A 168 7.84 -8.49 -35.60
N LEU A 169 8.14 -9.67 -35.07
CA LEU A 169 7.68 -10.99 -35.49
C LEU A 169 6.89 -11.55 -34.31
N GLN A 170 5.57 -11.56 -34.40
CA GLN A 170 4.70 -11.94 -33.30
C GLN A 170 3.55 -12.83 -33.78
N ASP A 171 3.42 -13.98 -33.13
CA ASP A 171 2.30 -14.89 -33.32
C ASP A 171 1.93 -15.56 -31.99
N GLN A 172 1.01 -16.53 -32.03
CA GLN A 172 0.72 -17.38 -30.88
C GLN A 172 1.97 -18.14 -30.45
N GLY A 173 2.45 -17.87 -29.24
CA GLY A 173 3.56 -18.60 -28.64
C GLY A 173 4.94 -18.01 -28.89
N TYR A 174 5.11 -16.97 -29.70
CA TYR A 174 6.40 -16.28 -29.81
C TYR A 174 6.26 -14.79 -30.17
N ALA A 175 7.23 -14.00 -29.73
CA ALA A 175 7.37 -12.62 -30.16
C ALA A 175 8.85 -12.22 -30.19
N LEU A 176 9.32 -11.61 -31.26
CA LEU A 176 10.64 -11.00 -31.39
C LEU A 176 10.44 -9.55 -31.84
N THR A 177 10.93 -8.58 -31.08
CA THR A 177 10.83 -7.15 -31.38
C THR A 177 12.21 -6.53 -31.39
N LEU A 178 12.54 -5.84 -32.47
CA LEU A 178 13.70 -4.97 -32.62
C LEU A 178 13.20 -3.53 -32.73
N ALA A 179 13.61 -2.68 -31.81
CA ALA A 179 13.34 -1.25 -31.85
C ALA A 179 14.67 -0.48 -31.97
N HIS A 180 14.68 0.56 -32.79
CA HIS A 180 15.83 1.43 -32.99
C HIS A 180 15.40 2.88 -33.00
N ARG A 181 16.13 3.72 -32.26
CA ARG A 181 15.90 5.17 -32.21
C ARG A 181 17.16 5.91 -32.65
N ARG A 182 17.00 6.85 -33.56
CA ARG A 182 18.09 7.63 -34.16
C ARG A 182 17.76 9.12 -34.16
N GLY A 183 18.68 9.94 -33.66
CA GLY A 183 18.64 11.39 -33.79
C GLY A 183 18.90 11.82 -35.24
N LEU A 184 18.20 12.87 -35.66
CA LEU A 184 18.23 13.37 -37.03
C LEU A 184 19.07 14.65 -37.18
N GLU A 185 19.56 15.23 -36.09
CA GLU A 185 20.28 16.51 -36.08
C GLU A 185 21.75 16.34 -35.63
N GLY A 186 22.36 15.23 -36.02
CA GLY A 186 23.77 14.94 -35.76
C GLY A 186 24.03 14.13 -34.49
N GLU A 187 23.01 13.78 -33.70
CA GLU A 187 23.18 12.91 -32.53
C GLU A 187 23.48 11.46 -32.93
N GLY A 188 23.07 11.04 -34.13
CA GLY A 188 23.27 9.68 -34.62
C GLY A 188 22.37 8.65 -33.91
N PRO A 189 22.77 7.37 -33.87
CA PRO A 189 22.05 6.35 -33.12
C PRO A 189 21.89 6.73 -31.64
N LEU A 190 20.68 6.60 -31.08
CA LEU A 190 20.41 6.88 -29.67
C LEU A 190 20.24 5.59 -28.88
N GLU A 191 19.43 4.66 -29.41
CA GLU A 191 19.07 3.43 -28.70
C GLU A 191 18.77 2.29 -29.67
N THR A 192 19.18 1.07 -29.31
CA THR A 192 18.68 -0.16 -29.94
C THR A 192 18.20 -1.12 -28.86
N ARG A 193 17.00 -1.68 -29.02
CA ARG A 193 16.41 -2.65 -28.10
C ARG A 193 15.98 -3.89 -28.86
N LEU A 194 16.33 -5.06 -28.33
CA LEU A 194 15.93 -6.37 -28.83
C LEU A 194 15.21 -7.11 -27.72
N GLU A 195 14.01 -7.60 -28.00
CA GLU A 195 13.21 -8.40 -27.08
C GLU A 195 12.73 -9.66 -27.76
N GLY A 196 13.02 -10.82 -27.18
CA GLY A 196 12.53 -12.11 -27.62
C GLY A 196 11.67 -12.74 -26.55
N SER A 197 10.60 -13.42 -26.94
CA SER A 197 9.82 -14.28 -26.07
C SER A 197 9.32 -15.50 -26.82
N LEU A 198 9.28 -16.63 -26.13
CA LEU A 198 8.83 -17.92 -26.62
C LEU A 198 7.98 -18.53 -25.50
N THR A 199 6.69 -18.71 -25.71
CA THR A 199 5.72 -19.19 -24.71
C THR A 199 4.96 -20.45 -25.15
N PRO A 200 5.65 -21.54 -25.53
CA PRO A 200 5.00 -22.82 -25.80
C PRO A 200 4.58 -23.44 -24.47
N TYR A 201 3.28 -23.64 -24.26
CA TYR A 201 2.81 -24.28 -23.02
C TYR A 201 3.51 -25.64 -22.81
N PRO A 202 4.03 -25.94 -21.60
CA PRO A 202 3.92 -25.17 -20.34
C PRO A 202 5.06 -24.17 -20.08
N PHE A 203 5.98 -23.96 -21.00
CA PHE A 203 7.14 -23.08 -20.85
C PHE A 203 6.86 -21.63 -21.26
N SER A 204 7.59 -20.70 -20.64
CA SER A 204 7.76 -19.34 -21.13
C SER A 204 9.23 -18.95 -21.04
N LEU A 205 9.76 -18.30 -22.06
CA LEU A 205 11.11 -17.80 -22.14
C LEU A 205 11.03 -16.35 -22.60
N ARG A 206 11.81 -15.47 -22.00
CA ARG A 206 11.96 -14.09 -22.42
C ARG A 206 13.41 -13.67 -22.31
N ALA A 207 13.88 -12.95 -23.31
CA ALA A 207 15.18 -12.28 -23.31
C ALA A 207 14.97 -10.83 -23.70
N SER A 208 15.63 -9.90 -23.02
CA SER A 208 15.68 -8.51 -23.47
C SER A 208 17.06 -7.91 -23.32
N LEU A 209 17.43 -7.10 -24.30
CA LEU A 209 18.72 -6.44 -24.42
C LEU A 209 18.48 -5.02 -24.94
N ARG A 210 19.14 -4.04 -24.32
CA ARG A 210 19.12 -2.65 -24.76
C ARG A 210 20.55 -2.13 -24.83
N TYR A 211 20.87 -1.41 -25.90
CA TYR A 211 22.14 -0.73 -26.09
C TYR A 211 21.90 0.77 -26.18
N ASP A 212 22.50 1.50 -25.25
CA ASP A 212 22.53 2.96 -25.21
C ASP A 212 23.74 3.44 -26.01
N HIS A 213 23.49 3.90 -27.24
CA HIS A 213 24.56 4.35 -28.14
C HIS A 213 25.23 5.62 -27.63
N THR A 214 24.52 6.46 -26.86
CA THR A 214 25.09 7.72 -26.34
C THR A 214 26.16 7.47 -25.28
N LYS A 215 26.03 6.38 -24.54
CA LYS A 215 27.00 5.96 -23.51
C LYS A 215 27.93 4.87 -23.99
N ALA A 216 27.65 4.27 -25.15
CA ALA A 216 28.28 3.06 -25.65
C ALA A 216 28.23 1.87 -24.66
N LEU A 217 27.11 1.74 -23.94
CA LEU A 217 26.92 0.70 -22.91
C LEU A 217 25.65 -0.11 -23.17
N PHE A 218 25.69 -1.38 -22.80
CA PHE A 218 24.50 -2.21 -22.71
C PHE A 218 23.79 -2.00 -21.37
N ASP A 219 22.47 -1.99 -21.38
CA ASP A 219 21.73 -2.30 -20.16
C ASP A 219 21.90 -3.80 -19.83
N PRO A 220 21.71 -4.21 -18.57
CA PRO A 220 21.84 -5.62 -18.22
C PRO A 220 20.92 -6.51 -19.06
N LEU A 221 21.50 -7.56 -19.64
CA LEU A 221 20.77 -8.63 -20.31
C LEU A 221 19.83 -9.28 -19.30
N LEU A 222 18.54 -9.26 -19.60
CA LEU A 222 17.52 -9.92 -18.80
C LEU A 222 17.12 -11.22 -19.49
N LEU A 223 17.28 -12.33 -18.78
CA LEU A 223 16.80 -13.66 -19.19
C LEU A 223 15.75 -14.13 -18.19
N GLN A 224 14.60 -14.56 -18.67
CA GLN A 224 13.53 -15.10 -17.84
C GLN A 224 13.07 -16.42 -18.43
N ALA A 225 12.87 -17.41 -17.56
CA ALA A 225 12.29 -18.70 -17.90
C ALA A 225 11.18 -19.01 -16.89
N GLY A 226 10.07 -19.53 -17.39
CA GLY A 226 8.91 -19.93 -16.61
C GLY A 226 8.45 -21.32 -17.03
N TYR A 227 7.92 -22.08 -16.08
CA TYR A 227 7.32 -23.38 -16.29
C TYR A 227 6.00 -23.43 -15.51
N ALA A 228 4.90 -23.57 -16.23
CA ALA A 228 3.57 -23.72 -15.67
C ALA A 228 3.41 -25.15 -15.12
N LEU A 229 3.07 -25.26 -13.84
CA LEU A 229 2.75 -26.51 -13.17
C LEU A 229 1.23 -26.60 -13.03
N PRO A 230 0.64 -27.81 -12.98
CA PRO A 230 -0.72 -27.96 -12.49
C PRO A 230 -0.84 -27.36 -11.08
N GLY A 231 -1.62 -26.30 -10.94
CA GLY A 231 -1.78 -25.59 -9.66
C GLY A 231 -0.60 -24.67 -9.27
N GLY A 232 0.36 -24.38 -10.16
CA GLY A 232 1.55 -23.62 -9.77
C GLY A 232 2.42 -23.06 -10.91
N SER A 233 3.59 -22.56 -10.55
CA SER A 233 4.61 -22.11 -11.50
C SER A 233 6.01 -22.18 -10.90
N LEU A 234 7.00 -22.37 -11.77
CA LEU A 234 8.42 -22.20 -11.48
C LEU A 234 8.97 -21.12 -12.42
N ASN A 235 9.52 -20.05 -11.86
CA ASN A 235 10.07 -18.91 -12.61
C ASN A 235 11.52 -18.68 -12.21
N LEU A 236 12.39 -18.50 -13.20
CA LEU A 236 13.79 -18.14 -13.07
C LEU A 236 14.01 -16.83 -13.82
N ALA A 237 14.62 -15.85 -13.18
CA ALA A 237 15.09 -14.63 -13.83
C ALA A 237 16.59 -14.47 -13.56
N HIS A 238 17.35 -14.08 -14.58
CA HIS A 238 18.77 -13.81 -14.48
C HIS A 238 19.08 -12.47 -15.14
N ARG A 239 19.86 -11.65 -14.45
CA ARG A 239 20.38 -10.38 -14.97
C ARG A 239 21.90 -10.48 -15.09
N HIS A 240 22.40 -10.15 -16.27
CA HIS A 240 23.83 -10.20 -16.57
C HIS A 240 24.27 -8.86 -17.17
N ASP A 241 25.28 -8.24 -16.59
CA ASP A 241 25.92 -7.06 -17.14
C ASP A 241 26.88 -7.46 -18.27
N LEU A 242 26.72 -6.81 -19.42
CA LEU A 242 27.54 -7.06 -20.61
C LEU A 242 28.72 -6.10 -20.72
N ASN A 243 28.94 -5.22 -19.73
CA ASN A 243 29.98 -4.19 -19.72
C ASN A 243 31.14 -4.52 -18.75
N GLY A 244 31.26 -5.78 -18.32
CA GLY A 244 32.40 -6.29 -17.55
C GLY A 244 32.14 -6.62 -16.08
N GLN A 245 30.94 -6.34 -15.54
CA GLN A 245 30.59 -6.74 -14.16
C GLN A 245 30.11 -8.20 -14.07
N GLY A 246 29.70 -8.81 -15.19
CA GLY A 246 29.25 -10.19 -15.25
C GLY A 246 27.86 -10.39 -14.64
N ALA A 247 27.63 -11.50 -13.94
CA ALA A 247 26.33 -11.78 -13.33
C ALA A 247 25.96 -10.71 -12.28
N LEU A 248 24.71 -10.24 -12.31
CA LEU A 248 24.19 -9.27 -11.35
C LEU A 248 23.27 -9.94 -10.34
N THR A 249 22.15 -10.51 -10.81
CA THR A 249 21.19 -11.21 -9.96
C THR A 249 20.67 -12.49 -10.61
N THR A 250 20.34 -13.47 -9.78
CA THR A 250 19.57 -14.65 -10.18
C THR A 250 18.44 -14.86 -9.20
N ASP A 251 17.21 -14.87 -9.68
CA ASP A 251 15.98 -14.98 -8.91
C ASP A 251 15.24 -16.26 -9.33
N LEU A 252 14.91 -17.11 -8.37
CA LEU A 252 14.12 -18.33 -8.54
C LEU A 252 12.85 -18.19 -7.70
N THR A 253 11.70 -18.44 -8.29
CA THR A 253 10.41 -18.45 -7.59
C THR A 253 9.64 -19.70 -7.97
N TYR A 254 9.33 -20.51 -6.97
CA TYR A 254 8.44 -21.65 -7.08
C TYR A 254 7.18 -21.38 -6.27
N ALA A 255 6.02 -21.64 -6.87
CA ALA A 255 4.74 -21.53 -6.20
C ALA A 255 3.87 -22.71 -6.62
N LEU A 256 3.26 -23.39 -5.65
CA LEU A 256 2.35 -24.51 -5.89
C LEU A 256 1.15 -24.39 -4.95
N ARG A 257 -0.05 -24.61 -5.48
CA ARG A 257 -1.29 -24.65 -4.72
C ARG A 257 -2.02 -25.97 -5.01
N GLU A 258 -2.35 -26.68 -3.94
CA GLU A 258 -3.04 -27.96 -3.98
C GLU A 258 -4.21 -27.91 -2.97
N GLY A 259 -5.41 -27.58 -3.47
CA GLY A 259 -6.60 -27.43 -2.62
C GLY A 259 -6.43 -26.30 -1.60
N THR A 260 -6.45 -26.66 -0.31
CA THR A 260 -6.24 -25.73 0.83
C THR A 260 -4.77 -25.51 1.16
N ASN A 261 -3.85 -26.24 0.52
CA ASN A 261 -2.42 -26.15 0.79
C ASN A 261 -1.75 -25.25 -0.26
N ALA A 262 -0.74 -24.49 0.17
CA ALA A 262 0.04 -23.65 -0.71
C ALA A 262 1.50 -23.63 -0.29
N TYR A 263 2.41 -23.73 -1.26
CA TYR A 263 3.84 -23.73 -1.06
C TYR A 263 4.45 -22.62 -1.91
N THR A 264 5.30 -21.80 -1.31
CA THR A 264 6.10 -20.81 -2.02
C THR A 264 7.55 -20.95 -1.60
N LEU A 265 8.45 -20.93 -2.57
CA LEU A 265 9.89 -20.88 -2.35
C LEU A 265 10.45 -19.80 -3.27
N GLN A 266 11.24 -18.89 -2.72
CA GLN A 266 11.89 -17.81 -3.41
C GLN A 266 13.36 -17.83 -3.05
N GLY A 267 14.23 -17.75 -4.05
CA GLY A 267 15.66 -17.65 -3.87
C GLY A 267 16.20 -16.50 -4.72
N ARG A 268 16.98 -15.62 -4.12
CA ARG A 268 17.64 -14.51 -4.79
C ARG A 268 19.12 -14.52 -4.48
N ARG A 269 19.93 -14.65 -5.53
CA ARG A 269 21.38 -14.50 -5.48
C ARG A 269 21.72 -13.11 -6.00
N ASP A 270 22.32 -12.28 -5.17
CA ASP A 270 23.01 -11.06 -5.59
C ASP A 270 24.49 -11.38 -5.75
N TRP A 271 24.98 -11.33 -6.98
CA TRP A 271 26.35 -11.67 -7.31
C TRP A 271 27.33 -10.54 -6.97
N GLN A 272 26.88 -9.29 -7.00
CA GLN A 272 27.73 -8.13 -6.70
C GLN A 272 27.99 -8.02 -5.19
N GLN A 273 26.96 -8.24 -4.39
CA GLN A 273 27.06 -8.23 -2.92
C GLN A 273 27.48 -9.59 -2.36
N ASN A 274 27.57 -10.61 -3.21
CA ASN A 274 27.83 -12.00 -2.83
C ASN A 274 26.84 -12.51 -1.76
N THR A 275 25.56 -12.11 -1.86
CA THR A 275 24.52 -12.52 -0.92
C THR A 275 23.54 -13.53 -1.54
N LEU A 276 23.00 -14.42 -0.72
CA LEU A 276 21.97 -15.37 -1.11
C LEU A 276 20.81 -15.27 -0.11
N ALA A 277 19.67 -14.77 -0.56
CA ALA A 277 18.44 -14.74 0.20
C ALA A 277 17.54 -15.91 -0.24
N LEU A 278 17.02 -16.65 0.73
CA LEU A 278 16.06 -17.73 0.54
C LEU A 278 14.84 -17.43 1.41
N GLN A 279 13.65 -17.57 0.85
CA GLN A 279 12.39 -17.45 1.55
C GLN A 279 11.50 -18.62 1.18
N GLY A 280 10.87 -19.24 2.16
CA GLY A 280 9.92 -20.33 1.97
C GLY A 280 8.68 -20.13 2.82
N GLN A 281 7.54 -20.53 2.30
CA GLN A 281 6.29 -20.62 3.05
C GLN A 281 5.55 -21.89 2.67
N ALA A 282 5.05 -22.62 3.65
CA ALA A 282 4.12 -23.72 3.45
C ALA A 282 2.86 -23.44 4.28
N ILE A 283 1.72 -23.39 3.61
CA ILE A 283 0.39 -23.27 4.21
C ILE A 283 -0.24 -24.66 4.09
N LEU A 284 -0.60 -25.23 5.24
CA LEU A 284 -1.10 -26.59 5.42
C LEU A 284 -2.44 -26.49 6.15
N GLY A 285 -3.49 -26.01 5.46
CA GLY A 285 -4.79 -25.73 6.06
C GLY A 285 -4.71 -24.66 7.16
N PRO A 286 -4.98 -24.99 8.44
CA PRO A 286 -4.92 -24.04 9.55
C PRO A 286 -3.49 -23.75 10.05
N GLN A 287 -2.47 -24.41 9.49
CA GLN A 287 -1.08 -24.26 9.87
C GLN A 287 -0.31 -23.55 8.76
N SER A 288 0.69 -22.75 9.15
CA SER A 288 1.68 -22.25 8.20
C SER A 288 3.08 -22.24 8.80
N LEU A 289 4.04 -22.62 7.98
CA LEU A 289 5.46 -22.56 8.24
C LEU A 289 6.08 -21.51 7.34
N SER A 290 7.03 -20.74 7.86
CA SER A 290 7.81 -19.79 7.08
C SER A 290 9.28 -19.90 7.45
N LEU A 291 10.14 -19.73 6.45
CA LEU A 291 11.58 -19.68 6.56
C LEU A 291 12.04 -18.47 5.78
N GLN A 292 12.92 -17.67 6.37
CA GLN A 292 13.72 -16.68 5.67
C GLN A 292 15.16 -16.88 6.10
N ALA A 293 16.08 -16.92 5.15
CA ALA A 293 17.50 -17.04 5.39
C ALA A 293 18.22 -16.10 4.44
N THR A 294 19.16 -15.30 4.94
CA THR A 294 20.03 -14.47 4.12
C THR A 294 21.46 -14.77 4.50
N TRP A 295 22.20 -15.29 3.53
CA TRP A 295 23.62 -15.59 3.65
C TRP A 295 24.40 -14.44 2.99
N ASP A 296 25.31 -13.82 3.73
CA ASP A 296 26.40 -12.99 3.18
C ASP A 296 27.78 -13.57 3.59
N PRO A 297 28.91 -13.08 3.05
CA PRO A 297 30.22 -13.65 3.35
C PRO A 297 30.62 -13.68 4.84
N LYS A 298 29.93 -12.93 5.69
CA LYS A 298 30.25 -12.79 7.12
C LYS A 298 29.21 -13.45 8.03
N ALA A 299 27.96 -13.56 7.61
CA ALA A 299 26.87 -13.96 8.47
C ALA A 299 25.74 -14.69 7.74
N LEU A 300 25.01 -15.51 8.50
CA LEU A 300 23.73 -16.08 8.13
C LEU A 300 22.64 -15.47 9.01
N ALA A 301 21.80 -14.59 8.45
CA ALA A 301 20.57 -14.16 9.10
C ALA A 301 19.47 -15.21 8.86
N TYR A 302 18.66 -15.51 9.87
CA TYR A 302 17.56 -16.46 9.77
C TYR A 302 16.31 -15.99 10.51
N ALA A 303 15.16 -16.37 9.98
CA ALA A 303 13.85 -16.27 10.62
C ALA A 303 13.03 -17.53 10.30
N LEU A 304 12.57 -18.24 11.32
CA LEU A 304 11.65 -19.37 11.24
C LEU A 304 10.35 -18.95 11.89
N GLY A 305 9.23 -19.11 11.19
CA GLY A 305 7.89 -18.84 11.72
C GLY A 305 7.02 -20.08 11.66
N TYR A 306 6.27 -20.35 12.72
CA TYR A 306 5.21 -21.35 12.75
C TYR A 306 3.94 -20.70 13.30
N ARG A 307 2.87 -20.80 12.53
CA ARG A 307 1.56 -20.28 12.91
C ARG A 307 0.52 -21.37 12.80
N THR A 308 -0.38 -21.45 13.78
CA THR A 308 -1.46 -22.45 13.79
C THR A 308 -2.74 -21.88 14.37
N GLY A 309 -3.87 -22.29 13.82
CA GLY A 309 -5.20 -21.86 14.24
C GLY A 309 -5.97 -21.11 13.15
N VAL A 310 -7.25 -20.90 13.37
CA VAL A 310 -8.17 -20.27 12.42
C VAL A 310 -8.91 -19.13 13.11
N ALA A 311 -8.97 -17.97 12.47
CA ALA A 311 -9.77 -16.85 12.97
C ALA A 311 -11.27 -17.18 12.90
N PRO A 312 -12.10 -16.79 13.89
CA PRO A 312 -11.79 -15.92 15.02
C PRO A 312 -11.26 -16.65 16.29
N GLY A 313 -10.98 -17.95 16.20
CA GLY A 313 -10.45 -18.78 17.29
C GLY A 313 -9.00 -18.45 17.68
N PRO A 314 -8.40 -19.23 18.60
CA PRO A 314 -7.05 -18.97 19.07
C PRO A 314 -6.04 -19.21 17.93
N LEU A 315 -5.20 -18.20 17.73
CA LEU A 315 -4.14 -18.19 16.75
C LEU A 315 -2.81 -18.09 17.46
N TRP A 316 -2.02 -19.16 17.34
CA TRP A 316 -0.67 -19.23 17.86
C TRP A 316 0.33 -18.83 16.79
N ASP A 317 1.34 -18.06 17.18
CA ASP A 317 2.43 -17.61 16.34
C ASP A 317 3.76 -17.79 17.09
N LEU A 318 4.69 -18.52 16.50
CA LEU A 318 6.02 -18.77 17.04
C LEU A 318 7.02 -18.27 16.01
N GLN A 319 7.92 -17.38 16.38
CA GLN A 319 8.93 -16.85 15.48
C GLN A 319 10.32 -16.90 16.12
N LEU A 320 11.21 -17.73 15.58
CA LEU A 320 12.62 -17.74 15.92
C LEU A 320 13.37 -16.84 14.94
N THR A 321 14.11 -15.85 15.42
CA THR A 321 14.93 -14.96 14.58
C THR A 321 16.34 -14.87 15.13
N GLY A 322 17.32 -14.59 14.27
CA GLY A 322 18.68 -14.35 14.71
C GLY A 322 19.66 -14.23 13.56
N ARG A 323 20.93 -14.12 13.91
CA ARG A 323 22.04 -14.19 12.97
C ARG A 323 23.15 -15.08 13.53
N TYR A 324 23.81 -15.81 12.66
CA TYR A 324 25.01 -16.56 12.98
C TYR A 324 26.22 -15.84 12.36
N GLN A 325 27.14 -15.38 13.19
CA GLN A 325 28.39 -14.70 12.83
C GLN A 325 29.45 -15.07 13.87
N GLU A 326 30.20 -16.14 13.59
CA GLU A 326 31.17 -16.75 14.53
C GLU A 326 30.52 -17.14 15.87
N GLY A 327 29.21 -17.42 15.85
CA GLY A 327 28.37 -17.61 17.02
C GLY A 327 26.97 -17.01 16.81
N PHE A 328 26.00 -17.44 17.62
CA PHE A 328 24.64 -16.87 17.58
C PHE A 328 24.64 -15.45 18.15
N ARG A 329 23.96 -14.53 17.46
CA ARG A 329 23.78 -13.14 17.87
C ARG A 329 22.36 -12.69 17.53
N ALA A 330 21.84 -11.71 18.29
CA ALA A 330 20.48 -11.21 18.19
C ALA A 330 19.40 -12.31 18.09
N THR A 331 19.58 -13.43 18.79
CA THR A 331 18.69 -14.59 18.73
C THR A 331 17.51 -14.38 19.66
N ASN A 332 16.30 -14.44 19.10
CA ASN A 332 15.06 -14.24 19.85
C ASN A 332 13.99 -15.23 19.44
N LEU A 333 13.23 -15.71 20.41
CA LEU A 333 12.01 -16.49 20.22
C LEU A 333 10.80 -15.63 20.61
N ARG A 334 10.00 -15.26 19.61
CA ARG A 334 8.74 -14.58 19.80
C ARG A 334 7.60 -15.60 19.88
N LEU A 335 6.75 -15.41 20.87
CA LEU A 335 5.53 -16.17 21.09
C LEU A 335 4.36 -15.20 20.95
N GLY A 336 3.33 -15.57 20.20
CA GLY A 336 2.11 -14.81 20.00
C GLY A 336 0.90 -15.71 20.18
N LEU A 337 -0.10 -15.23 20.90
CA LEU A 337 -1.42 -15.84 21.01
C LEU A 337 -2.46 -14.76 20.82
N THR A 338 -3.32 -14.92 19.83
CA THR A 338 -4.40 -13.97 19.53
C THR A 338 -5.73 -14.70 19.44
N GLN A 339 -6.76 -14.17 20.08
CA GLN A 339 -8.14 -14.61 19.93
C GLN A 339 -8.99 -13.39 19.59
N ALA A 340 -9.76 -13.48 18.51
CA ALA A 340 -10.51 -12.36 17.96
C ALA A 340 -12.02 -12.61 18.01
N LEU A 341 -12.49 -13.33 19.03
CA LEU A 341 -13.92 -13.47 19.27
C LEU A 341 -14.50 -12.12 19.73
N PRO A 342 -15.69 -11.72 19.23
CA PRO A 342 -16.36 -10.48 19.66
C PRO A 342 -16.52 -10.36 21.19
N GLU A 343 -16.63 -11.49 21.89
CA GLU A 343 -16.93 -11.56 23.32
C GLU A 343 -15.69 -11.69 24.22
N VAL A 344 -14.59 -12.29 23.73
CA VAL A 344 -13.38 -12.63 24.51
C VAL A 344 -12.14 -12.43 23.64
N GLY A 345 -11.97 -11.20 23.17
CA GLY A 345 -10.84 -10.81 22.33
C GLY A 345 -9.61 -10.51 23.17
N PHE A 346 -8.49 -11.19 22.92
CA PHE A 346 -7.21 -10.87 23.53
C PHE A 346 -6.02 -11.08 22.60
N ARG A 347 -4.91 -10.43 22.94
CA ARG A 347 -3.61 -10.60 22.31
C ARG A 347 -2.54 -10.68 23.38
N LEU A 348 -1.75 -11.74 23.34
CA LEU A 348 -0.56 -11.95 24.14
C LEU A 348 0.63 -12.05 23.18
N ASN A 349 1.69 -11.29 23.43
CA ASN A 349 2.98 -11.49 22.78
C ASN A 349 4.07 -11.55 23.85
N ALA A 350 5.05 -12.43 23.70
CA ALA A 350 6.22 -12.50 24.55
C ALA A 350 7.46 -12.67 23.66
N ASN A 351 8.56 -12.02 24.03
CA ASN A 351 9.80 -12.05 23.29
C ASN A 351 10.92 -12.52 24.22
N LEU A 352 11.40 -13.73 23.98
CA LEU A 352 12.45 -14.36 24.77
C LEU A 352 13.79 -14.17 24.07
N HIS A 353 14.78 -13.64 24.78
CA HIS A 353 16.17 -13.75 24.37
C HIS A 353 16.64 -15.19 24.55
N LEU A 354 17.38 -15.70 23.58
CA LEU A 354 18.04 -16.99 23.65
C LEU A 354 19.55 -16.77 23.73
N PRO A 355 20.34 -17.76 24.18
CA PRO A 355 21.77 -17.60 24.40
C PRO A 355 22.51 -17.23 23.11
N GLU A 356 23.41 -16.27 23.24
CA GLU A 356 24.28 -15.71 22.23
C GLU A 356 25.76 -15.84 22.63
N ALA A 357 26.67 -15.57 21.70
CA ALA A 357 28.11 -15.68 21.97
C ALA A 357 28.62 -14.72 23.07
N GLU A 358 27.97 -13.56 23.22
CA GLU A 358 28.34 -12.52 24.19
C GLU A 358 27.42 -12.52 25.44
N ASP A 359 26.28 -13.21 25.40
CA ASP A 359 25.26 -13.26 26.45
C ASP A 359 24.71 -14.69 26.56
N GLY A 360 25.14 -15.44 27.59
CA GLY A 360 24.75 -16.84 27.78
C GLY A 360 23.37 -17.04 28.41
N ASP A 361 22.70 -15.96 28.83
CA ASP A 361 21.48 -16.05 29.63
C ASP A 361 20.21 -16.21 28.78
N ILE A 362 19.17 -16.77 29.39
CA ILE A 362 17.81 -16.82 28.83
C ILE A 362 16.94 -15.89 29.66
N TYR A 363 16.29 -14.92 29.01
CA TYR A 363 15.40 -13.99 29.71
C TYR A 363 14.30 -13.44 28.81
N LEU A 364 13.23 -12.97 29.43
CA LEU A 364 12.15 -12.25 28.77
C LEU A 364 12.60 -10.81 28.48
N LYS A 365 12.61 -10.41 27.20
CA LYS A 365 12.91 -9.02 26.77
C LYS A 365 11.70 -8.13 26.96
N ASP A 366 10.57 -8.59 26.46
CA ASP A 366 9.31 -7.87 26.53
C ASP A 366 8.13 -8.84 26.49
N ALA A 367 7.03 -8.42 27.10
CA ALA A 367 5.76 -9.13 26.99
C ALA A 367 4.61 -8.13 27.01
N THR A 368 3.62 -8.35 26.16
CA THR A 368 2.43 -7.51 26.05
C THR A 368 1.20 -8.38 26.14
N PHE A 369 0.26 -8.03 27.01
CA PHE A 369 -1.10 -8.55 27.00
C PHE A 369 -2.07 -7.39 26.80
N SER A 370 -3.10 -7.60 25.98
CA SER A 370 -4.19 -6.63 25.81
C SER A 370 -5.50 -7.35 25.52
N GLY A 371 -6.58 -6.91 26.14
CA GLY A 371 -7.94 -7.43 25.89
C GLY A 371 -8.54 -8.10 27.10
N GLY A 372 -9.42 -9.09 26.87
CA GLY A 372 -10.10 -9.87 27.90
C GLY A 372 -9.89 -11.37 27.68
N MET A 373 -9.32 -12.05 28.68
CA MET A 373 -9.07 -13.48 28.67
C MET A 373 -9.85 -14.15 29.80
N GLU A 374 -10.78 -15.02 29.48
CA GLU A 374 -11.48 -15.85 30.45
C GLU A 374 -10.60 -17.05 30.82
N LEU A 375 -10.18 -17.14 32.08
CA LEU A 375 -9.35 -18.23 32.58
C LEU A 375 -10.20 -19.46 32.89
N TRP A 376 -11.38 -19.27 33.48
CA TRP A 376 -12.40 -20.30 33.63
C TRP A 376 -13.78 -19.68 33.85
N LYS A 377 -14.82 -20.41 33.42
CA LYS A 377 -16.22 -19.97 33.51
C LYS A 377 -16.77 -20.13 34.94
N PRO A 378 -17.74 -19.31 35.36
CA PRO A 378 -18.45 -19.55 36.61
C PRO A 378 -19.30 -20.82 36.55
N VAL A 379 -19.32 -21.57 37.65
CA VAL A 379 -20.19 -22.73 37.85
C VAL A 379 -21.29 -22.34 38.85
N PRO A 380 -22.57 -22.47 38.49
CA PRO A 380 -23.68 -22.18 39.41
C PRO A 380 -23.67 -23.14 40.60
N ALA A 381 -24.22 -22.67 41.73
CA ALA A 381 -24.54 -23.55 42.85
C ALA A 381 -25.59 -24.60 42.45
N ASP A 382 -25.52 -25.80 43.02
CA ASP A 382 -26.56 -26.82 42.88
C ASP A 382 -27.85 -26.45 43.64
N GLU A 383 -28.86 -27.32 43.59
CA GLU A 383 -30.15 -27.09 44.27
C GLU A 383 -30.01 -26.96 45.80
N ALA A 384 -29.00 -27.62 46.38
CA ALA A 384 -28.66 -27.54 47.80
C ALA A 384 -27.84 -26.28 48.16
N GLY A 385 -27.39 -25.50 47.16
CA GLY A 385 -26.58 -24.31 47.36
C GLY A 385 -25.08 -24.60 47.48
N GLU A 386 -24.65 -25.82 47.17
CA GLU A 386 -23.27 -26.27 47.26
C GLU A 386 -22.59 -26.28 45.85
N GLY A 387 -21.25 -26.35 45.82
CA GLY A 387 -20.49 -26.53 44.57
C GLY A 387 -20.30 -25.30 43.68
N ALA A 388 -20.67 -24.09 44.10
CA ALA A 388 -20.47 -22.87 43.30
C ALA A 388 -18.98 -22.52 43.15
N ILE A 389 -18.54 -22.30 41.91
CA ILE A 389 -17.17 -21.85 41.60
C ILE A 389 -17.26 -20.50 40.86
N PRO A 390 -16.64 -19.42 41.37
CA PRO A 390 -16.60 -18.16 40.65
C PRO A 390 -15.76 -18.29 39.39
N GLY A 391 -16.22 -17.70 38.29
CA GLY A 391 -15.42 -17.55 37.08
C GLY A 391 -14.31 -16.53 37.29
N LEU A 392 -13.17 -16.72 36.63
CA LEU A 392 -12.07 -15.77 36.64
C LEU A 392 -11.74 -15.32 35.22
N SER A 393 -11.61 -14.02 35.04
CA SER A 393 -11.13 -13.40 33.81
C SER A 393 -10.05 -12.35 34.11
N LEU A 394 -9.17 -12.12 33.15
CA LEU A 394 -8.21 -11.02 33.14
C LEU A 394 -8.61 -10.03 32.07
N SER A 395 -8.57 -8.74 32.39
CA SER A 395 -8.88 -7.69 31.43
C SER A 395 -7.86 -6.56 31.49
N GLY A 396 -7.77 -5.76 30.43
CA GLY A 396 -6.96 -4.55 30.38
C GLY A 396 -5.71 -4.72 29.52
N SER A 397 -4.66 -3.96 29.84
CA SER A 397 -3.37 -4.10 29.18
C SER A 397 -2.18 -4.10 30.13
N LEU A 398 -1.23 -4.97 29.84
CA LEU A 398 0.00 -5.20 30.57
C LEU A 398 1.14 -5.12 29.56
N THR A 399 2.14 -4.27 29.82
CA THR A 399 3.36 -4.20 29.02
C THR A 399 4.56 -4.33 29.95
N TYR A 400 5.32 -5.40 29.79
CA TYR A 400 6.60 -5.65 30.44
C TYR A 400 7.74 -5.37 29.47
N THR A 401 8.81 -4.73 29.95
CA THR A 401 10.04 -4.53 29.19
C THR A 401 11.24 -4.62 30.13
N ARG A 402 12.24 -5.43 29.80
CA ARG A 402 13.50 -5.52 30.53
C ARG A 402 14.32 -4.24 30.29
N LYS A 403 14.92 -3.69 31.36
CA LYS A 403 15.75 -2.48 31.34
C LYS A 403 17.05 -2.73 32.08
N ALA A 404 18.07 -3.24 31.36
CA ALA A 404 19.36 -3.60 31.94
C ALA A 404 20.11 -2.41 32.61
N GLY A 405 19.81 -1.17 32.22
CA GLY A 405 20.42 0.05 32.80
C GLY A 405 19.71 0.65 34.01
N THR A 406 18.66 0.01 34.55
CA THR A 406 17.92 0.49 35.74
C THR A 406 18.16 -0.41 36.94
N PRO A 407 18.20 0.12 38.18
CA PRO A 407 18.41 -0.68 39.40
C PRO A 407 17.45 -1.87 39.52
N GLU A 408 16.21 -1.70 39.08
CA GLU A 408 15.16 -2.71 39.18
C GLU A 408 15.17 -3.68 38.00
N GLY A 409 15.88 -3.36 36.91
CA GLY A 409 16.05 -4.24 35.76
C GLY A 409 14.85 -4.37 34.81
N TYR A 410 13.73 -3.69 35.07
CA TYR A 410 12.51 -3.76 34.24
C TYR A 410 11.61 -2.51 34.33
N SER A 411 10.65 -2.42 33.41
CA SER A 411 9.46 -1.57 33.52
C SER A 411 8.21 -2.37 33.22
N LEU A 412 7.16 -2.14 34.02
CA LEU A 412 5.85 -2.77 33.88
C LEU A 412 4.77 -1.69 33.84
N ALA A 413 4.09 -1.55 32.71
CA ALA A 413 2.96 -0.63 32.53
C ALA A 413 1.64 -1.40 32.56
N LEU A 414 0.77 -1.02 33.48
CA LEU A 414 -0.59 -1.54 33.63
C LEU A 414 -1.59 -0.46 33.23
N ARG A 415 -2.55 -0.77 32.38
CA ARG A 415 -3.69 0.12 32.08
C ARG A 415 -4.98 -0.66 32.22
N ASN A 416 -5.75 -0.32 33.26
CA ASN A 416 -6.94 -1.03 33.70
C ASN A 416 -6.77 -2.55 33.73
N PHE A 417 -5.57 -3.00 34.11
CA PHE A 417 -5.22 -4.41 34.10
C PHE A 417 -5.56 -5.06 35.43
N GLY A 418 -6.23 -6.21 35.39
CA GLY A 418 -6.43 -7.01 36.58
C GLY A 418 -7.50 -8.09 36.46
N PRO A 419 -7.70 -8.86 37.54
CA PRO A 419 -8.68 -9.93 37.60
C PRO A 419 -10.11 -9.40 37.77
N THR A 420 -11.03 -10.14 37.20
CA THR A 420 -12.48 -10.04 37.44
C THR A 420 -13.03 -11.40 37.80
N PHE A 421 -13.56 -11.49 39.02
CA PHE A 421 -14.30 -12.65 39.49
C PHE A 421 -15.77 -12.48 39.13
N THR A 422 -16.39 -13.52 38.59
CA THR A 422 -17.81 -13.54 38.25
C THR A 422 -18.50 -14.64 39.04
N PHE A 423 -19.53 -14.27 39.81
CA PHE A 423 -20.36 -15.22 40.54
C PHE A 423 -21.72 -15.31 39.85
N LEU A 424 -22.22 -16.53 39.68
CA LEU A 424 -23.54 -16.79 39.10
C LEU A 424 -24.51 -17.21 40.20
N GLY A 425 -25.54 -16.41 40.40
CA GLY A 425 -26.63 -16.66 41.35
C GLY A 425 -27.85 -17.30 40.68
N ARG A 426 -28.91 -17.50 41.47
CA ARG A 426 -30.22 -17.94 40.98
C ARG A 426 -30.82 -16.90 40.01
N GLU A 427 -31.66 -17.36 39.08
CA GLU A 427 -32.37 -16.51 38.09
C GLU A 427 -31.43 -15.69 37.18
N ASN A 428 -30.27 -16.23 36.77
CA ASN A 428 -29.27 -15.54 35.93
C ASN A 428 -28.72 -14.23 36.52
N THR A 429 -28.77 -14.06 37.84
CA THR A 429 -28.11 -12.93 38.51
C THR A 429 -26.59 -13.09 38.44
N LYS A 430 -25.87 -12.09 37.93
CA LYS A 430 -24.40 -12.10 37.85
C LYS A 430 -23.81 -11.04 38.76
N LEU A 431 -22.81 -11.42 39.56
CA LEU A 431 -22.01 -10.48 40.36
C LEU A 431 -20.58 -10.47 39.81
N HIS A 432 -20.13 -9.33 39.31
CA HIS A 432 -18.76 -9.11 38.86
C HIS A 432 -17.98 -8.30 39.89
N LEU A 433 -16.84 -8.81 40.31
CA LEU A 433 -15.88 -8.15 41.19
C LEU A 433 -14.55 -7.98 40.45
N SER A 434 -14.22 -6.75 40.06
CA SER A 434 -12.98 -6.42 39.37
C SER A 434 -12.04 -5.63 40.28
N ALA A 435 -10.75 -5.96 40.22
CA ALA A 435 -9.67 -5.16 40.82
C ALA A 435 -8.70 -4.76 39.72
N LEU A 436 -8.77 -3.52 39.24
CA LEU A 436 -8.04 -3.03 38.08
C LEU A 436 -6.93 -2.05 38.49
N LEU A 437 -5.78 -2.13 37.82
CA LEU A 437 -4.61 -1.29 38.06
C LEU A 437 -4.28 -0.43 36.84
N THR A 438 -4.03 0.86 37.07
CA THR A 438 -3.56 1.81 36.05
C THR A 438 -2.34 2.54 36.59
N GLN A 439 -1.15 2.01 36.31
CA GLN A 439 0.11 2.50 36.89
C GLN A 439 1.33 1.98 36.14
N ASP A 440 2.47 2.65 36.36
CA ASP A 440 3.78 2.21 35.91
C ASP A 440 4.62 1.76 37.12
N LEU A 441 5.24 0.59 37.00
CA LEU A 441 6.11 -0.01 38.02
C LEU A 441 7.53 -0.17 37.44
N PRO A 442 8.58 -0.05 38.27
CA PRO A 442 8.56 0.32 39.70
C PRO A 442 8.37 1.83 39.92
N GLY A 443 7.85 2.25 41.08
CA GLY A 443 7.91 3.68 41.51
C GLY A 443 6.69 4.21 42.26
N THR A 444 5.46 3.89 41.85
CA THR A 444 4.25 4.39 42.53
C THR A 444 3.61 3.32 43.41
N PRO A 445 3.14 3.66 44.64
CA PRO A 445 2.28 2.77 45.42
C PRO A 445 1.07 2.29 44.62
N LEU A 446 0.63 1.05 44.90
CA LEU A 446 -0.53 0.45 44.22
C LEU A 446 -1.79 1.30 44.45
N LYS A 447 -2.40 1.78 43.37
CA LYS A 447 -3.68 2.51 43.42
C LYS A 447 -4.76 1.74 42.66
N PRO A 448 -5.37 0.72 43.28
CA PRO A 448 -6.38 -0.10 42.62
C PRO A 448 -7.70 0.65 42.43
N ARG A 449 -8.39 0.32 41.34
CA ARG A 449 -9.79 0.65 41.09
C ARG A 449 -10.62 -0.61 41.27
N PHE A 450 -11.45 -0.64 42.30
CA PHE A 450 -12.38 -1.74 42.53
C PHE A 450 -13.72 -1.44 41.86
N LEU A 451 -14.26 -2.42 41.14
CA LEU A 451 -15.59 -2.35 40.57
C LEU A 451 -16.39 -3.55 41.06
N LEU A 452 -17.61 -3.27 41.52
CA LEU A 452 -18.60 -4.28 41.86
C LEU A 452 -19.83 -4.02 41.00
N VAL A 453 -20.20 -4.97 40.15
CA VAL A 453 -21.36 -4.88 39.28
C VAL A 453 -22.30 -6.03 39.60
N LEU A 454 -23.53 -5.70 40.02
CA LEU A 454 -24.61 -6.66 40.18
C LEU A 454 -25.56 -6.50 39.01
N ASP A 455 -25.63 -7.53 38.16
CA ASP A 455 -26.40 -7.54 36.93
C ASP A 455 -27.57 -8.53 37.05
N ARG A 456 -28.78 -8.04 36.84
CA ARG A 456 -30.02 -8.83 36.76
C ARG A 456 -30.77 -8.43 35.49
N CYS A 457 -31.62 -9.33 34.99
CA CYS A 457 -32.30 -9.21 33.69
C CYS A 457 -33.01 -7.86 33.41
N CYS A 458 -33.42 -7.11 34.43
CA CYS A 458 -34.14 -5.84 34.28
C CYS A 458 -33.43 -4.62 34.91
N TRP A 459 -32.33 -4.80 35.65
CA TRP A 459 -31.61 -3.72 36.32
C TRP A 459 -30.16 -4.11 36.63
N ALA A 460 -29.28 -3.12 36.67
CA ALA A 460 -27.88 -3.31 37.04
C ALA A 460 -27.43 -2.22 38.02
N LEU A 461 -26.67 -2.62 39.04
CA LEU A 461 -26.04 -1.73 40.01
C LEU A 461 -24.52 -1.80 39.82
N ARG A 462 -23.85 -0.66 39.73
CA ARG A 462 -22.40 -0.56 39.68
C ARG A 462 -21.90 0.31 40.84
N PHE A 463 -21.04 -0.27 41.67
CA PHE A 463 -20.24 0.45 42.66
C PHE A 463 -18.79 0.52 42.17
N THR A 464 -18.17 1.69 42.24
CA THR A 464 -16.78 1.93 41.85
C THR A 464 -16.04 2.64 42.97
N LEU A 465 -14.89 2.11 43.37
CA LEU A 465 -13.96 2.73 44.31
C LEU A 465 -12.62 2.94 43.58
N ASP A 466 -12.27 4.19 43.28
CA ASP A 466 -11.08 4.56 42.51
C ASP A 466 -10.05 5.21 43.43
N ALA A 467 -9.03 4.44 43.84
CA ALA A 467 -7.96 4.93 44.70
C ALA A 467 -7.00 5.90 43.97
N GLN A 468 -7.01 5.92 42.64
CA GLN A 468 -6.19 6.82 41.83
C GLN A 468 -6.78 8.23 41.81
N LYS A 469 -8.11 8.32 41.63
CA LYS A 469 -8.87 9.59 41.64
C LYS A 469 -9.34 10.01 43.04
N GLY A 470 -9.26 9.12 44.03
CA GLY A 470 -9.81 9.37 45.37
C GLY A 470 -11.34 9.50 45.35
N ALA A 471 -12.01 8.72 44.50
CA ALA A 471 -13.44 8.89 44.23
C ALA A 471 -14.23 7.59 44.48
N VAL A 472 -15.47 7.75 44.93
CA VAL A 472 -16.47 6.69 45.04
C VAL A 472 -17.63 7.02 44.12
N GLY A 473 -18.05 6.05 43.31
CA GLY A 473 -19.18 6.18 42.39
C GLY A 473 -20.20 5.08 42.63
N LEU A 474 -21.47 5.44 42.62
CA LEU A 474 -22.59 4.50 42.60
C LEU A 474 -23.47 4.83 41.39
N ALA A 475 -23.73 3.85 40.55
CA ALA A 475 -24.61 3.97 39.39
C ALA A 475 -25.65 2.85 39.42
N PHE A 476 -26.88 3.18 39.05
CA PHE A 476 -27.99 2.23 38.96
C PHE A 476 -28.68 2.44 37.62
N LEU A 477 -28.85 1.37 36.85
CA LEU A 477 -29.62 1.36 35.61
C LEU A 477 -30.82 0.44 35.74
N TYR A 478 -31.95 0.87 35.19
CA TYR A 478 -33.21 0.13 35.16
C TYR A 478 -33.73 0.11 33.72
N GLY A 479 -34.17 -1.06 33.24
CA GLY A 479 -34.64 -1.28 31.87
C GLY A 479 -33.79 -2.27 31.08
N GLY A 480 -34.37 -2.88 30.04
CA GLY A 480 -33.85 -4.06 29.31
C GLY A 480 -32.53 -3.93 28.54
N GLN A 481 -31.75 -2.87 28.77
CA GLN A 481 -30.38 -2.68 28.24
C GLN A 481 -29.36 -2.30 29.35
N ALA A 482 -29.69 -2.56 30.62
CA ALA A 482 -28.93 -2.09 31.79
C ALA A 482 -27.46 -2.56 31.87
N ALA A 483 -27.09 -3.68 31.24
CA ALA A 483 -25.72 -4.20 31.29
C ALA A 483 -24.76 -3.52 30.30
N GLY A 484 -25.21 -3.22 29.07
CA GLY A 484 -24.31 -2.77 27.99
C GLY A 484 -23.71 -1.36 28.17
N LEU A 485 -24.40 -0.48 28.90
CA LEU A 485 -24.02 0.94 29.04
C LEU A 485 -23.19 1.22 30.30
N LEU A 486 -23.29 0.40 31.36
CA LEU A 486 -22.49 0.53 32.58
C LEU A 486 -21.07 -0.08 32.46
N LEU A 487 -20.76 -0.73 31.34
CA LEU A 487 -19.53 -1.49 31.09
C LEU A 487 -18.50 -0.77 30.19
N SER A 488 -18.77 0.45 29.70
CA SER A 488 -17.75 1.33 29.08
C SER A 488 -17.47 2.51 30.02
N GLU A 489 -16.24 2.74 30.49
CA GLU A 489 -15.20 3.36 29.66
C GLU A 489 -13.80 2.74 29.69
N GLU A 490 -13.47 1.72 30.52
CA GLU A 490 -12.13 1.08 30.43
C GLU A 490 -12.03 -0.26 31.23
N GLY A 491 -12.97 -1.19 30.98
CA GLY A 491 -13.05 -2.59 31.47
C GLY A 491 -14.44 -2.94 32.08
N VAL A 492 -15.11 -4.10 31.88
CA VAL A 492 -14.83 -5.39 31.19
C VAL A 492 -15.88 -5.64 30.08
N ARG A 493 -15.46 -6.21 28.93
CA ARG A 493 -16.33 -6.87 27.95
C ARG A 493 -16.39 -8.37 28.23
N LEU A 494 -17.55 -8.88 28.63
CA LEU A 494 -17.93 -10.28 28.56
C LEU A 494 -19.40 -10.35 28.15
N GLY A 495 -19.66 -11.01 27.00
CA GLY A 495 -20.98 -11.14 26.38
C GLY A 495 -21.89 -12.16 27.08
N GLY A 496 -23.17 -12.10 26.73
CA GLY A 496 -24.20 -13.06 27.15
C GLY A 496 -25.50 -12.92 26.36
N ALA A 497 -25.48 -13.45 25.11
CA ALA A 497 -26.53 -13.95 24.19
C ALA A 497 -27.97 -13.39 24.15
N PRO A 498 -28.70 -13.48 23.00
CA PRO A 498 -28.29 -13.43 21.58
C PRO A 498 -28.30 -12.03 20.97
#